data_AF-A0AA91D9I2-F1
#
_entry.id   AF-A0AA91D9I2-F1
#
_cell.length_a   1.000
_cell.length_b   1.000
_cell.length_c   1.000
_cell.angle_alpha   90.00
_cell.angle_beta   90.00
_cell.angle_gamma   90.00
#
_symmetry.space_group_name_H-M   'P 1'
#
loop_
_entity.id
_entity.type
_entity.pdbx_description
1 polymer ?
#
loop_
_entity_poly.entity_id
_entity_poly.type
_entity_poly.pdbx_seq_one_letter_code
_entity_poly.pdbx_strand_id
1 'polypeptide(L)'
;MVIEVTMKQLLLEIDEITEAKINAVAKTAGLSAQQWLRQIIEEKTATNWPNSIKALAGTWQDAPFSETLRAAEGQDVAREDF
;
A
#
# COMPACT_ATOMS: atom_id res chain seq x y z
N MET A 1 29.90 3.38 -2.36
CA MET A 1 29.48 2.47 -3.43
C MET A 1 28.20 3.05 -4.02
N VAL A 2 28.29 3.72 -5.18
CA VAL A 2 27.11 4.26 -5.86
C VAL A 2 26.50 3.09 -6.63
N ILE A 3 25.27 2.71 -6.27
CA ILE A 3 24.55 1.66 -6.99
C ILE A 3 24.05 2.30 -8.29
N GLU A 4 24.63 1.93 -9.42
CA GLU A 4 24.10 2.30 -10.72
C GLU A 4 22.73 1.63 -10.91
N VAL A 5 21.67 2.44 -10.99
CA VAL A 5 20.33 1.95 -11.26
C VAL A 5 20.19 1.78 -12.77
N THR A 6 20.21 0.54 -13.25
CA THR A 6 19.95 0.24 -14.66
C THR A 6 18.45 0.29 -14.93
N MET A 7 18.02 1.24 -15.78
CA MET A 7 16.62 1.36 -16.21
C MET A 7 16.30 0.31 -17.27
N LYS A 8 15.23 -0.48 -17.04
CA LYS A 8 14.72 -1.44 -18.01
C LYS A 8 13.43 -0.93 -18.65
N GLN A 9 13.25 -1.22 -19.93
CA GLN A 9 12.04 -0.93 -20.68
C GLN A 9 11.12 -2.16 -20.67
N LEU A 10 9.81 -1.91 -20.64
CA LEU A 10 8.75 -2.93 -20.71
C LEU A 10 7.77 -2.49 -21.80
N LEU A 11 7.41 -3.43 -22.68
CA LEU A 11 6.28 -3.28 -23.59
C LEU A 11 5.06 -3.94 -22.95
N LEU A 12 3.95 -3.24 -22.86
CA LEU A 12 2.70 -3.73 -22.32
C LEU A 12 1.60 -3.52 -23.35
N GLU A 13 0.98 -4.61 -23.80
CA GLU A 13 -0.21 -4.54 -24.64
C GLU A 13 -1.42 -4.23 -23.76
N ILE A 14 -2.17 -3.19 -24.12
CA ILE A 14 -3.41 -2.77 -23.47
C ILE A 14 -4.45 -2.45 -24.53
N ASP A 15 -5.72 -2.60 -24.18
CA ASP A 15 -6.83 -2.16 -25.02
C ASP A 15 -7.04 -0.63 -24.90
N GLU A 16 -7.75 -0.06 -25.86
CA GLU A 16 -8.02 1.38 -25.95
C GLU A 16 -8.79 1.93 -24.74
N ILE A 17 -9.66 1.12 -24.11
CA ILE A 17 -10.43 1.53 -22.93
C ILE A 17 -9.49 1.66 -21.74
N THR A 18 -8.58 0.70 -21.58
CA THR A 18 -7.55 0.74 -20.54
C THR A 18 -6.60 1.91 -20.74
N GLU A 19 -6.15 2.18 -21.97
CA GLU A 19 -5.31 3.34 -22.28
C GLU A 19 -6.00 4.66 -21.91
N ALA A 20 -7.28 4.83 -22.29
CA ALA A 20 -8.05 6.03 -21.97
C ALA A 20 -8.17 6.25 -20.45
N LYS A 21 -8.39 5.18 -19.69
CA LYS A 21 -8.46 5.24 -18.21
C LYS A 21 -7.12 5.65 -17.61
N ILE A 22 -6.02 5.07 -18.06
CA ILE A 22 -4.67 5.41 -17.59
C ILE A 22 -4.40 6.89 -17.84
N ASN A 23 -4.66 7.37 -19.06
CA ASN A 23 -4.44 8.76 -19.43
C ASN A 23 -5.30 9.73 -18.61
N ALA A 24 -6.58 9.39 -18.37
CA ALA A 24 -7.47 10.20 -17.56
C ALA A 24 -6.95 10.31 -16.11
N VAL A 25 -6.64 9.18 -15.47
CA VAL A 25 -6.18 9.17 -14.07
C VAL A 25 -4.82 9.82 -13.92
N ALA A 26 -3.86 9.52 -14.82
CA ALA A 26 -2.55 10.15 -14.81
C ALA A 26 -2.66 11.67 -14.93
N LYS A 27 -3.53 12.18 -15.82
CA LYS A 27 -3.81 13.62 -15.95
C LYS A 27 -4.39 14.21 -14.68
N THR A 28 -5.35 13.54 -14.02
CA THR A 28 -5.89 14.02 -12.73
C THR A 28 -4.85 14.06 -11.61
N ALA A 29 -3.85 13.18 -11.67
CA ALA A 29 -2.72 13.17 -10.74
C ALA A 29 -1.59 14.15 -11.14
N GLY A 30 -1.68 14.83 -12.28
CA GLY A 30 -0.62 15.70 -12.80
C GLY A 30 0.63 14.96 -13.28
N LEU A 31 0.50 13.68 -13.61
CA LEU A 31 1.59 12.78 -14.02
C LEU A 31 1.45 12.36 -15.49
N SER A 32 2.55 11.93 -16.09
CA SER A 32 2.48 11.17 -17.35
C SER A 32 1.97 9.75 -17.11
N ALA A 33 1.43 9.10 -18.14
CA ALA A 33 0.97 7.72 -18.07
C ALA A 33 2.07 6.75 -17.56
N GLN A 34 3.31 6.92 -18.03
CA GLN A 34 4.44 6.09 -17.62
C GLN A 34 4.84 6.33 -16.16
N GLN A 35 4.82 7.58 -15.69
CA GLN A 35 5.10 7.91 -14.29
C GLN A 35 4.03 7.32 -13.37
N TRP A 36 2.76 7.48 -13.75
CA TRP A 36 1.63 6.93 -13.02
C TRP A 36 1.69 5.39 -12.96
N LEU A 37 1.95 4.72 -14.08
CA LEU A 37 2.13 3.25 -14.13
C LEU A 37 3.28 2.78 -13.25
N ARG A 38 4.42 3.48 -13.27
CA ARG A 38 5.56 3.16 -12.39
C ARG A 38 5.16 3.25 -10.93
N GLN A 39 4.47 4.31 -10.53
CA GLN A 39 4.01 4.49 -9.16
C GLN A 39 3.05 3.36 -8.74
N ILE A 40 2.09 2.99 -9.58
CA ILE A 40 1.18 1.87 -9.30
C ILE A 40 1.95 0.56 -9.13
N ILE A 41 2.94 0.27 -9.97
CA ILE A 41 3.76 -0.94 -9.82
C ILE A 41 4.53 -0.92 -8.50
N GLU A 42 5.16 0.20 -8.14
CA GLU A 42 5.87 0.36 -6.87
C GLU A 42 4.93 0.16 -5.67
N GLU A 43 3.74 0.76 -5.69
CA GLU A 43 2.72 0.61 -4.64
C GLU A 43 2.22 -0.84 -4.52
N LYS A 44 1.98 -1.53 -5.64
CA LYS A 44 1.44 -2.90 -5.66
C LYS A 44 2.48 -3.97 -5.36
N THR A 45 3.76 -3.67 -5.58
CA THR A 45 4.87 -4.57 -5.28
C THR A 45 5.52 -4.28 -3.92
N ALA A 46 5.12 -3.19 -3.26
CA ALA A 46 5.61 -2.84 -1.94
C ALA A 46 5.30 -3.96 -0.93
N THR A 47 6.35 -4.62 -0.43
CA THR A 47 6.26 -5.65 0.61
C THR A 47 6.27 -5.07 2.02
N ASN A 48 6.47 -3.76 2.13
CA ASN A 48 6.60 -3.04 3.39
C ASN A 48 5.60 -1.89 3.44
N TRP A 49 5.08 -1.63 4.64
CA TRP A 49 4.27 -0.44 4.89
C TRP A 49 5.04 0.84 4.55
N PRO A 50 4.40 1.83 3.89
CA PRO A 50 4.98 3.14 3.69
C PRO A 50 5.42 3.77 5.01
N ASN A 51 6.48 4.59 4.97
CA ASN A 51 6.99 5.26 6.17
C ASN A 51 5.94 6.16 6.83
N SER A 52 5.06 6.77 6.03
CA SER A 52 3.92 7.55 6.54
C SER A 52 2.99 6.71 7.42
N ILE A 53 2.72 5.46 7.04
CA ILE A 53 1.89 4.54 7.82
C ILE A 53 2.65 4.03 9.04
N LYS A 54 3.94 3.68 8.89
CA LYS A 54 4.77 3.28 10.03
C LYS A 54 4.88 4.39 11.08
N ALA A 55 4.94 5.64 10.65
CA ALA A 55 5.00 6.81 11.54
C ALA A 55 3.71 7.02 12.34
N LEU A 56 2.58 6.42 11.91
CA LEU A 56 1.34 6.44 12.68
C LEU A 56 1.34 5.46 13.86
N ALA A 57 2.25 4.48 13.88
CA ALA A 57 2.33 3.54 14.99
C ALA A 57 2.69 4.27 16.30
N GLY A 58 1.82 4.15 17.30
CA GLY A 58 1.99 4.82 18.60
C GLY A 58 1.60 6.30 18.63
N THR A 59 0.95 6.83 17.58
CA THR A 59 0.50 8.24 17.56
C THR A 59 -0.80 8.49 18.31
N TRP A 60 -1.55 7.44 18.67
CA TRP A 60 -2.71 7.60 19.54
C TRP A 60 -2.27 7.92 20.97
N GLN A 61 -2.41 9.19 21.35
CA GLN A 61 -2.01 9.70 22.66
C GLN A 61 -2.83 9.12 23.82
N ASP A 62 -4.12 8.84 23.57
CA ASP A 62 -5.08 8.37 24.58
C ASP A 62 -5.53 6.92 24.34
N ALA A 63 -4.71 6.11 23.67
CA ALA A 63 -5.04 4.70 23.48
C ALA A 63 -5.08 3.97 24.84
N PRO A 64 -6.19 3.34 25.23
CA PRO A 64 -6.25 2.55 26.46
C PRO A 64 -5.30 1.35 26.35
N PHE A 65 -4.76 0.92 27.49
CA PHE A 65 -3.94 -0.29 27.55
C PHE A 65 -4.75 -1.53 27.13
N SER A 66 -4.04 -2.51 26.57
CA SER A 66 -4.67 -3.74 26.06
C SER A 66 -5.47 -4.49 27.13
N GLU A 67 -5.01 -4.40 28.37
CA GLU A 67 -5.61 -4.96 29.57
C GLU A 67 -6.94 -4.27 29.89
N THR A 68 -7.02 -2.95 29.71
CA THR A 68 -8.24 -2.17 29.91
C THR A 68 -9.29 -2.49 28.84
N LEU A 69 -8.87 -2.68 27.59
CA LEU A 69 -9.75 -3.07 26.50
C LEU A 69 -10.34 -4.47 26.72
N ARG A 70 -9.49 -5.44 27.10
CA ARG A 70 -9.90 -6.84 27.35
C ARG A 70 -10.67 -7.02 28.66
N ALA A 71 -10.64 -6.05 29.58
CA ALA A 71 -11.33 -6.16 30.86
C ALA A 71 -12.86 -6.34 30.72
N ALA A 72 -13.44 -5.86 29.61
CA ALA A 72 -14.85 -6.01 29.30
C ALA A 72 -15.15 -7.15 28.31
N GLU A 73 -14.12 -7.84 27.79
CA GLU A 73 -14.28 -8.93 26.83
C GLU A 73 -14.48 -10.27 27.54
N GLY A 74 -15.22 -11.17 26.90
CA GLY A 74 -15.37 -12.55 27.38
C GLY A 74 -14.05 -13.32 27.29
N GLN A 75 -13.92 -14.40 28.05
CA GLN A 75 -12.77 -15.30 27.91
C GLN A 75 -12.83 -16.03 26.57
N ASP A 76 -11.68 -16.10 25.89
CA ASP A 76 -11.51 -16.93 24.71
C ASP A 76 -11.89 -18.38 25.05
N VAL A 77 -12.83 -18.94 24.29
CA VAL A 77 -13.16 -20.35 24.37
C VAL A 77 -12.07 -21.17 23.68
N ALA A 78 -11.86 -22.41 24.14
CA ALA A 78 -10.96 -23.32 23.47
C ALA A 78 -11.38 -23.50 22.00
N ARG A 79 -10.38 -23.59 21.11
CA ARG A 79 -10.63 -23.96 19.72
C ARG A 79 -11.33 -25.33 19.70
N GLU A 80 -12.37 -25.47 18.87
CA GLU A 80 -13.07 -26.75 18.74
C GLU A 80 -12.12 -27.86 18.28
N ASP A 81 -12.35 -29.06 18.81
CA ASP A 81 -11.66 -30.28 18.38
C ASP A 81 -12.09 -30.68 16.96
N PHE A 82 -11.19 -31.34 16.22
CA PHE A 82 -11.43 -31.79 14.85
C PHE A 82 -12.34 -33.03 14.76
#